data_AF-A0A9D2UCJ8-F1
#
_entry.id   AF-A0A9D2UCJ8-F1
#
_cell.length_a   1.000
_cell.length_b   1.000
_cell.length_c   1.000
_cell.angle_alpha   90.00
_cell.angle_beta   90.00
_cell.angle_gamma   90.00
#
_symmetry.space_group_name_H-M   'P 1'
#
loop_
_entity.id
_entity.type
_entity.pdbx_description
1 polymer ?
#
loop_
_entity_poly.entity_id
_entity_poly.type
_entity_poly.pdbx_seq_one_letter_code
_entity_poly.pdbx_strand_id
1 'polypeptide(L)' 'MTSNSGAPEAFIYDAVRTPRGKGKPGGSLHTVKPVSLLSGLIEAILERNPGLDPARINDVIAGCVTPV' A
#
# COMPACT_ATOMS: atom_id res chain seq x y z
N MET A 1 -0.85 32.65 2.22
CA MET A 1 -0.70 31.77 3.40
C MET A 1 0.73 31.26 3.40
N THR A 2 1.52 31.97 4.19
CA THR A 2 2.92 31.78 4.62
C THR A 2 3.75 30.65 4.00
N SER A 3 4.78 31.09 3.27
CA SER A 3 5.96 30.34 2.85
C SER A 3 6.66 29.66 4.04
N ASN A 4 6.77 28.32 4.00
CA ASN A 4 7.72 27.59 4.81
C ASN A 4 8.93 27.23 3.92
N SER A 5 9.93 28.10 3.93
CA SER A 5 11.15 27.97 3.13
C SER A 5 12.16 27.03 3.82
N GLY A 6 12.25 25.78 3.37
CA GLY A 6 13.44 24.93 3.63
C GLY A 6 13.20 23.43 3.72
N ALA A 7 12.02 22.98 4.12
CA ALA A 7 11.71 21.55 4.18
C ALA A 7 11.04 21.09 2.87
N PRO A 8 11.43 19.93 2.32
CA PRO A 8 10.72 19.36 1.18
C PRO A 8 9.26 19.11 1.56
N GLU A 9 8.35 19.50 0.68
CA GLU A 9 6.93 19.24 0.85
C GLU A 9 6.62 17.77 0.57
N ALA A 10 5.74 17.18 1.38
CA ALA A 10 5.31 15.80 1.22
C ALA A 10 3.97 15.74 0.49
N PHE A 11 3.93 15.05 -0.64
CA PHE A 11 2.73 14.87 -1.45
C PHE A 11 2.26 13.42 -1.41
N ILE A 12 0.95 13.22 -1.31
CA ILE A 12 0.31 11.90 -1.50
C ILE A 12 -0.17 11.84 -2.94
N TYR A 13 0.52 11.05 -3.76
CA TYR A 13 0.18 10.91 -5.18
C TYR A 13 -0.95 9.91 -5.42
N ASP A 14 -0.96 8.82 -4.65
CA ASP A 14 -1.95 7.76 -4.82
C ASP A 14 -2.25 7.06 -3.50
N ALA A 15 -3.45 6.49 -3.41
CA ALA A 15 -3.91 5.69 -2.28
C ALA A 15 -4.83 4.56 -2.76
N VAL A 16 -4.51 3.34 -2.35
CA VAL A 16 -5.30 2.13 -2.62
C VAL A 16 -5.53 1.35 -1.33
N ARG A 17 -6.53 0.47 -1.36
CA ARG A 17 -6.78 -0.49 -0.29
C ARG A 17 -7.35 -1.78 -0.87
N THR A 18 -7.11 -2.90 -0.19
CA THR A 18 -7.83 -4.13 -0.49
C THR A 18 -9.31 -3.99 -0.09
N PRO A 19 -10.21 -4.82 -0.66
CA PRO A 19 -11.49 -5.11 -0.05
C PRO A 19 -11.30 -5.63 1.38
N ARG A 20 -12.25 -5.35 2.26
CA ARG A 20 -12.25 -5.87 3.63
C ARG A 20 -13.13 -7.11 3.69
N GLY A 21 -12.54 -8.24 4.07
CA GLY A 21 -13.22 -9.52 4.25
C GLY A 21 -13.30 -9.91 5.73
N LYS A 22 -14.20 -10.85 6.05
CA LYS A 22 -14.21 -11.51 7.36
C LYS A 22 -13.03 -12.49 7.45
N GLY A 23 -12.28 -12.48 8.56
CA GLY A 23 -11.15 -13.38 8.81
C GLY A 23 -11.52 -14.70 9.52
N LYS A 24 -12.80 -14.98 9.70
CA LYS A 24 -13.29 -16.24 10.30
C LYS A 24 -13.49 -17.31 9.21
N PRO A 25 -13.53 -18.61 9.56
CA PRO A 25 -13.92 -19.65 8.61
C PRO A 25 -15.23 -19.29 7.88
N GLY A 26 -15.23 -19.44 6.55
CA GLY A 26 -16.33 -18.99 5.68
C GLY A 26 -16.29 -17.50 5.29
N GLY A 27 -15.28 -16.76 5.71
CA GLY A 27 -15.04 -15.38 5.29
C GLY A 27 -14.34 -15.29 3.92
N SER A 28 -14.62 -14.23 3.17
CA SER A 28 -14.18 -14.05 1.77
C SER A 28 -12.67 -13.98 1.58
N LEU A 29 -11.90 -13.60 2.60
CA LEU A 29 -10.44 -13.50 2.54
C LEU A 29 -9.74 -14.45 3.52
N HIS A 30 -10.47 -15.35 4.20
CA HIS A 30 -9.88 -16.23 5.22
C HIS A 30 -8.84 -17.21 4.67
N THR A 31 -8.96 -17.59 3.39
CA THR A 31 -8.00 -18.48 2.71
C THR A 31 -6.83 -17.73 2.08
N VAL A 32 -6.88 -16.39 2.05
CA VAL A 32 -5.85 -15.57 1.42
C VAL A 32 -4.74 -15.32 2.43
N LYS A 33 -3.50 -15.61 2.04
CA LYS A 33 -2.33 -15.37 2.88
C LYS A 33 -2.17 -13.86 3.10
N PRO A 34 -1.84 -13.40 4.32
CA PRO A 34 -1.64 -11.97 4.59
C PRO A 34 -0.62 -11.31 3.65
N VAL A 35 0.48 -12.02 3.32
CA VAL A 35 1.48 -11.52 2.37
C VAL A 35 0.90 -11.24 0.98
N SER A 36 -0.04 -12.06 0.52
CA SER A 36 -0.70 -11.87 -0.78
C SER A 36 -1.58 -10.62 -0.80
N LEU A 37 -2.17 -10.23 0.34
CA LEU A 37 -2.91 -8.97 0.45
C LEU A 37 -1.98 -7.75 0.32
N LEU A 38 -0.78 -7.83 0.89
CA LEU A 38 0.22 -6.76 0.78
C LEU A 38 0.82 -6.69 -0.63
N SER A 39 1.27 -7.81 -1.19
CA SER A 39 1.82 -7.87 -2.56
C SER A 39 0.82 -7.38 -3.59
N GLY A 40 -0.44 -7.82 -3.51
CA GLY A 40 -1.49 -7.37 -4.43
C GLY A 40 -1.79 -5.88 -4.32
N LEU A 41 -1.57 -5.26 -3.15
CA LEU A 41 -1.71 -3.82 -2.99
C LEU A 41 -0.59 -3.06 -3.73
N ILE A 42 0.65 -3.56 -3.64
CA ILE A 42 1.81 -2.98 -4.34
C ILE A 42 1.62 -3.10 -5.85
N GLU A 43 1.22 -4.28 -6.33
CA GLU A 43 0.91 -4.52 -7.75
C GLU A 43 -0.16 -3.55 -8.27
N ALA A 44 -1.24 -3.33 -7.49
CA ALA A 44 -2.29 -2.39 -7.86
C ALA A 44 -1.81 -0.92 -7.95
N ILE A 45 -0.83 -0.51 -7.14
CA ILE A 45 -0.22 0.83 -7.27
C ILE A 45 0.59 0.93 -8.56
N LEU A 46 1.40 -0.09 -8.87
CA LEU A 46 2.22 -0.10 -10.09
C LEU A 46 1.34 -0.10 -11.36
N GLU A 47 0.28 -0.92 -11.37
CA GLU A 47 -0.67 -1.00 -12.49
C GLU A 47 -1.35 0.34 -12.77
N ARG A 48 -1.74 1.06 -11.71
CA ARG A 48 -2.39 2.38 -11.84
C ARG A 48 -1.43 3.49 -12.26
N ASN A 49 -0.12 3.29 -12.09
CA ASN A 49 0.92 4.28 -12.35
C ASN A 49 1.96 3.73 -13.34
N PRO A 50 1.62 3.52 -14.63
CA PRO A 50 2.51 2.87 -15.60
C PRO A 50 3.79 3.66 -15.91
N GLY A 51 3.86 4.95 -15.55
CA GLY A 51 5.06 5.78 -15.67
C GLY A 51 5.95 5.79 -14.43
N LEU A 52 5.57 5.09 -13.36
CA LEU A 52 6.38 4.96 -12.15
C LEU A 52 7.47 3.92 -12.38
N ASP A 53 8.73 4.34 -12.30
CA ASP A 53 9.87 3.42 -12.27
C ASP A 53 10.01 2.82 -10.85
N PRO A 54 9.83 1.50 -10.67
CA PRO A 54 9.96 0.85 -9.36
C PRO A 54 11.36 1.01 -8.75
N ALA A 55 12.41 1.16 -9.56
CA ALA A 55 13.77 1.34 -9.08
C ALA A 55 13.99 2.69 -8.35
N ARG A 56 13.06 3.64 -8.50
CA ARG A 56 13.08 4.93 -7.79
C ARG A 56 12.42 4.88 -6.42
N ILE A 57 11.78 3.78 -6.05
CA ILE A 57 11.18 3.61 -4.73
C ILE A 57 12.32 3.34 -3.74
N ASN A 58 12.55 4.28 -2.83
CA ASN A 58 13.63 4.15 -1.85
C ASN A 58 13.29 3.22 -0.68
N ASP A 59 12.03 3.23 -0.24
CA ASP A 59 11.61 2.47 0.94
C ASP A 59 10.12 2.10 0.88
N VAL A 60 9.75 1.00 1.54
CA VAL A 60 8.38 0.52 1.71
C VAL A 60 8.14 0.22 3.18
N ILE A 61 7.32 1.05 3.82
CA ILE A 61 6.97 0.90 5.23
C ILE A 61 5.63 0.17 5.33
N ALA A 62 5.64 -1.04 5.90
CA ALA A 62 4.45 -1.87 6.07
C ALA A 62 4.14 -2.11 7.55
N GLY A 63 2.99 -1.60 8.01
CA GLY A 63 2.49 -1.87 9.36
C GLY A 63 1.70 -3.18 9.42
N CYS A 64 2.10 -4.10 10.31
CA CYS A 64 1.40 -5.36 10.54
C CYS A 64 1.37 -5.67 12.05
N VAL A 65 0.18 -5.94 12.59
CA VAL A 65 0.01 -6.26 14.02
C VAL A 65 0.34 -7.72 14.30
N THR A 66 -0.12 -8.64 13.45
CA THR A 66 0.11 -10.08 13.60
C THR A 66 0.50 -10.68 12.25
N PRO A 67 1.72 -11.22 12.09
CA PRO A 67 2.23 -11.72 10.81
C PRO A 67 1.89 -13.20 10.52
N VAL A 68 0.89 -13.75 11.23
CA VAL A 68 0.52 -15.18 11.16
C VAL A 68 -0.52 -15.46 10.07
#